data_AF-A0A231V0M7-F1
#
_entry.id   AF-A0A231V0M7-F1
#
_cell.length_a   1.000
_cell.length_b   1.000
_cell.length_c   1.000
_cell.angle_alpha   90.00
_cell.angle_beta   90.00
_cell.angle_gamma   90.00
#
_symmetry.space_group_name_H-M   'P 1'
#
loop_
_entity.id
_entity.type
_entity.pdbx_description
1 polymer ?
#
loop_
_entity_poly.entity_id
_entity_poly.type
_entity_poly.pdbx_seq_one_letter_code
_entity_poly.pdbx_strand_id
1 'polypeptide(L)'
;MTRLLSRLDPAIAGPLLIILAGALFALVNTLLQYGAMVQGIAPSRLAFWQYLIAFLCTVPLLFGKGRSVLRTQQLPMHVLRVATAAAGVQLWAMSLAHVPIWQAIALIMLSPFFVTLGAHLFLKEVATLERWAAVTVGFAGGMIILAPWSDGFSAYALYPVGAALLWAISSLLTKRMTRTENARTLTVYLLLLLTPLNGLIAFRDGLALDTGSAGLILFAAGVLTALAQYALARSYSIADAAYLQPFDHVKLPLNVGLGLAAFGFVPPGSMWVGSLLIVGASFFLLQREAKLDAIKAD
;
A
#
# COMPACT_ATOMS: atom_id res chain seq x y z
N MET A 1 -4.00 -6.79 -20.93
CA MET A 1 -4.12 -5.51 -20.18
C MET A 1 -3.74 -4.27 -20.99
N THR A 2 -2.57 -4.20 -21.61
CA THR A 2 -2.06 -2.97 -22.29
C THR A 2 -2.89 -2.47 -23.48
N ARG A 3 -3.50 -3.34 -24.29
CA ARG A 3 -4.35 -2.94 -25.45
C ARG A 3 -5.79 -2.53 -25.07
N LEU A 4 -6.28 -2.96 -23.92
CA LEU A 4 -7.62 -2.62 -23.42
C LEU A 4 -7.58 -1.28 -22.68
N LEU A 5 -6.57 -1.06 -21.84
CA LEU A 5 -6.36 0.21 -21.14
C LEU A 5 -6.00 1.36 -22.07
N SER A 6 -5.40 1.09 -23.24
CA SER A 6 -5.10 2.13 -24.24
C SER A 6 -6.34 2.64 -24.98
N ARG A 7 -7.49 2.01 -24.79
CA ARG A 7 -8.78 2.44 -25.36
C ARG A 7 -9.65 3.19 -24.35
N LEU A 8 -9.26 3.19 -23.07
CA LEU A 8 -9.98 3.88 -22.01
C LEU A 8 -9.36 5.26 -21.79
N ASP A 9 -10.20 6.23 -21.46
CA ASP A 9 -9.77 7.56 -21.06
C ASP A 9 -8.80 7.45 -19.85
N PRO A 10 -7.65 8.16 -19.84
CA PRO A 10 -6.77 8.27 -18.68
C PRO A 10 -7.50 8.55 -17.36
N ALA A 11 -8.59 9.32 -17.40
CA ALA A 11 -9.44 9.62 -16.24
C ALA A 11 -10.10 8.36 -15.63
N ILE A 12 -10.27 7.28 -16.41
CA ILE A 12 -10.87 6.03 -15.93
C ILE A 12 -9.79 4.96 -15.71
N ALA A 13 -8.78 4.90 -16.58
CA ALA A 13 -7.75 3.88 -16.52
C ALA A 13 -6.88 3.95 -15.25
N GLY A 14 -6.53 5.16 -14.79
CA GLY A 14 -5.77 5.36 -13.55
C GLY A 14 -6.52 4.83 -12.31
N PRO A 15 -7.75 5.31 -12.04
CA PRO A 15 -8.59 4.85 -10.94
C PRO A 15 -8.85 3.34 -10.94
N LEU A 16 -9.19 2.75 -12.08
CA LEU A 16 -9.43 1.30 -12.17
C LEU A 16 -8.19 0.49 -11.77
N LEU A 17 -7.00 0.95 -12.17
CA LEU A 17 -5.75 0.27 -11.81
C LEU A 17 -5.41 0.39 -10.33
N ILE A 18 -5.70 1.52 -9.68
CA ILE A 18 -5.43 1.65 -8.24
C ILE A 18 -6.45 0.89 -7.41
N ILE A 19 -7.72 0.83 -7.83
CA ILE A 19 -8.73 -0.05 -7.21
C ILE A 19 -8.31 -1.52 -7.35
N LEU A 20 -7.87 -1.92 -8.54
CA LEU A 20 -7.36 -3.28 -8.77
C LEU A 20 -6.15 -3.56 -7.87
N ALA A 21 -5.19 -2.63 -7.78
CA ALA A 21 -4.05 -2.78 -6.89
C ALA A 21 -4.49 -2.93 -5.43
N GLY A 22 -5.42 -2.09 -4.96
CA GLY A 22 -5.99 -2.14 -3.62
C GLY A 22 -6.68 -3.47 -3.32
N ALA A 23 -7.46 -4.00 -4.26
CA ALA A 23 -8.13 -5.29 -4.13
C ALA A 23 -7.13 -6.46 -4.07
N LEU A 24 -6.11 -6.45 -4.94
CA LEU A 24 -5.04 -7.44 -4.91
C LEU A 24 -4.24 -7.37 -3.60
N PHE A 25 -3.92 -6.17 -3.11
CA PHE A 25 -3.27 -6.01 -1.81
C PHE A 25 -4.13 -6.47 -0.65
N ALA A 26 -5.45 -6.27 -0.71
CA ALA A 26 -6.36 -6.77 0.32
C ALA A 26 -6.32 -8.31 0.38
N LEU A 27 -6.35 -8.99 -0.77
CA LEU A 27 -6.18 -10.45 -0.84
C LEU A 27 -4.82 -10.90 -0.32
N VAL A 28 -3.74 -10.22 -0.71
CA VAL A 28 -2.38 -10.49 -0.20
C VAL A 28 -2.33 -10.38 1.32
N ASN A 29 -2.87 -9.30 1.88
CA ASN A 29 -2.90 -9.10 3.33
C ASN A 29 -3.62 -10.25 4.05
N THR A 30 -4.80 -10.65 3.56
CA THR A 30 -5.57 -11.76 4.13
C THR A 30 -4.81 -13.08 4.04
N LEU A 31 -4.18 -13.38 2.89
CA LEU A 31 -3.39 -14.60 2.70
C LEU A 31 -2.20 -14.67 3.65
N LEU A 32 -1.44 -13.59 3.79
CA LEU A 32 -0.28 -13.54 4.68
C LEU A 32 -0.71 -13.64 6.15
N GLN A 33 -1.79 -12.97 6.53
CA GLN A 33 -2.33 -13.08 7.89
C GLN A 33 -2.81 -14.49 8.19
N TYR A 34 -3.47 -15.15 7.25
CA TYR A 34 -3.88 -16.55 7.39
C TYR A 34 -2.64 -17.46 7.56
N GLY A 35 -1.60 -17.25 6.75
CA GLY A 35 -0.32 -17.93 6.90
C GLY A 35 0.33 -17.71 8.27
N ALA A 36 0.25 -16.51 8.82
CA ALA A 36 0.84 -16.19 10.12
C ALA A 36 0.02 -16.76 11.29
N MET A 37 -1.28 -16.50 11.30
CA MET A 37 -2.18 -16.78 12.44
C MET A 37 -2.67 -18.23 12.47
N VAL A 38 -2.94 -18.83 11.32
CA VAL A 38 -3.52 -20.18 11.22
C VAL A 38 -2.45 -21.24 10.99
N GLN A 39 -1.46 -20.94 10.14
CA GLN A 39 -0.38 -21.88 9.81
C GLN A 39 0.88 -21.68 10.68
N GLY A 40 0.92 -20.65 11.52
CA GLY A 40 2.04 -20.39 12.43
C GLY A 40 3.36 -20.00 11.73
N ILE A 41 3.29 -19.52 10.49
CA ILE A 41 4.48 -19.17 9.71
C ILE A 41 4.99 -17.81 10.18
N ALA A 42 6.30 -17.71 10.43
CA ALA A 42 6.93 -16.45 10.82
C ALA A 42 6.64 -15.33 9.79
N PRO A 43 6.23 -14.12 10.22
CA PRO A 43 5.91 -13.01 9.31
C PRO A 43 7.06 -12.59 8.39
N SER A 44 8.29 -12.68 8.88
CA SER A 44 9.52 -12.43 8.12
C SER A 44 9.69 -13.42 6.95
N ARG A 45 9.44 -14.72 7.21
CA ARG A 45 9.49 -15.79 6.22
C ARG A 45 8.40 -15.62 5.16
N LEU A 46 7.18 -15.27 5.59
CA LEU A 46 6.07 -14.94 4.70
C LEU A 46 6.43 -13.79 3.76
N ALA A 47 6.96 -12.69 4.31
CA ALA A 47 7.38 -11.53 3.53
C ALA A 47 8.49 -11.88 2.53
N PHE A 48 9.52 -12.63 2.96
CA PHE A 48 10.59 -13.05 2.06
C PHE A 48 10.07 -13.85 0.86
N TRP A 49 9.30 -14.92 1.10
CA TRP A 49 8.77 -15.75 0.02
C TRP A 49 7.78 -15.01 -0.87
N GLN A 50 6.92 -14.17 -0.29
CA GLN A 50 6.03 -13.28 -1.05
C GLN A 50 6.81 -12.41 -2.02
N TYR A 51 7.85 -11.69 -1.55
CA TYR A 51 8.63 -10.81 -2.41
C TYR A 51 9.54 -11.57 -3.38
N LEU A 52 10.09 -12.72 -2.99
CA LEU A 52 10.87 -13.58 -3.89
C LEU A 52 10.02 -14.09 -5.04
N ILE A 53 8.84 -14.66 -4.76
CA ILE A 53 7.94 -15.16 -5.78
C ILE A 53 7.44 -14.01 -6.66
N ALA A 54 7.09 -12.87 -6.05
CA ALA A 54 6.71 -11.67 -6.81
C ALA A 54 7.83 -11.21 -7.76
N PHE A 55 9.08 -11.20 -7.30
CA PHE A 55 10.24 -10.88 -8.12
C PHE A 55 10.38 -11.87 -9.28
N LEU A 56 10.30 -13.17 -9.01
CA LEU A 56 10.36 -14.22 -10.04
C LEU A 56 9.25 -14.07 -11.09
N CYS A 57 8.04 -13.65 -10.70
CA CYS A 57 6.96 -13.35 -11.65
C CYS A 57 7.29 -12.16 -12.58
N THR A 58 8.19 -11.27 -12.19
CA THR A 58 8.65 -10.16 -13.05
C THR A 58 9.84 -10.52 -13.93
N VAL A 59 10.54 -11.61 -13.66
CA VAL A 59 11.71 -12.06 -14.42
C VAL A 59 11.40 -12.29 -15.92
N PRO A 60 10.26 -12.90 -16.33
CA PRO A 60 9.91 -13.00 -17.75
C PRO A 60 9.85 -11.65 -18.49
N LEU A 61 9.55 -10.54 -17.78
CA LEU A 61 9.53 -9.20 -18.35
C LEU A 61 10.95 -8.71 -18.73
N LEU A 62 12.00 -9.29 -18.14
CA LEU A 62 13.40 -8.95 -18.38
C LEU A 62 13.95 -9.59 -19.66
N PHE A 63 13.39 -10.74 -20.07
CA PHE A 63 13.82 -11.47 -21.26
C PHE A 63 13.18 -10.93 -22.57
N GLY A 64 12.23 -10.00 -22.48
CA GLY A 64 11.53 -9.37 -23.62
C GLY A 64 12.26 -8.15 -24.22
N LYS A 65 11.68 -6.93 -24.10
CA LYS A 65 12.24 -5.65 -24.64
C LYS A 65 13.58 -5.20 -23.97
N GLY A 66 14.36 -6.14 -23.48
CA GLY A 66 15.77 -6.02 -23.15
C GLY A 66 16.06 -5.46 -21.76
N ARG A 67 17.35 -5.58 -21.40
CA ARG A 67 18.03 -4.93 -20.27
C ARG A 67 17.74 -3.41 -20.14
N SER A 68 17.04 -2.80 -21.10
CA SER A 68 16.48 -1.45 -21.01
C SER A 68 15.56 -1.25 -19.79
N VAL A 69 14.84 -2.28 -19.33
CA VAL A 69 14.03 -2.22 -18.11
C VAL A 69 14.90 -2.04 -16.85
N LEU A 70 16.17 -2.46 -16.91
CA LEU A 70 17.14 -2.27 -15.82
C LEU A 70 17.95 -0.98 -15.98
N ARG A 71 17.85 -0.27 -17.11
CA ARG A 71 18.52 1.02 -17.28
C ARG A 71 17.76 2.10 -16.51
N THR A 72 18.35 2.58 -15.42
CA THR A 72 17.86 3.72 -14.64
C THR A 72 19.00 4.71 -14.42
N GLN A 73 18.68 6.00 -14.43
CA GLN A 73 19.59 7.06 -13.97
C GLN A 73 19.27 7.51 -12.53
N GLN A 74 18.26 6.90 -11.89
CA GLN A 74 17.72 7.28 -10.60
C GLN A 74 17.89 6.19 -9.55
N LEU A 75 18.99 5.43 -9.61
CA LEU A 75 19.28 4.37 -8.64
C LEU A 75 19.18 4.83 -7.17
N PRO A 76 19.69 6.03 -6.77
CA PRO A 76 19.52 6.51 -5.41
C PRO A 76 18.04 6.67 -5.00
N MET A 77 17.18 7.06 -5.94
CA MET A 77 15.74 7.21 -5.69
C MET A 77 15.05 5.85 -5.54
N HIS A 78 15.47 4.83 -6.32
CA HIS A 78 15.03 3.45 -6.13
C HIS A 78 15.41 2.92 -4.75
N VAL A 79 16.66 3.16 -4.31
CA VAL A 79 17.14 2.75 -2.99
C VAL A 79 16.34 3.44 -1.89
N LEU A 80 16.16 4.75 -1.95
CA LEU A 80 15.38 5.50 -0.96
C LEU A 80 13.93 5.01 -0.90
N ARG A 81 13.28 4.83 -2.06
CA ARG A 81 11.91 4.33 -2.16
C ARG A 81 11.75 2.94 -1.56
N VAL A 82 12.74 2.06 -1.75
CA VAL A 82 12.73 0.71 -1.20
C VAL A 82 13.03 0.72 0.29
N ALA A 83 13.97 1.54 0.74
CA ALA A 83 14.27 1.71 2.16
C ALA A 83 13.03 2.18 2.94
N THR A 84 12.29 3.17 2.43
CA THR A 84 11.05 3.63 3.06
C THR A 84 9.95 2.56 2.99
N ALA A 85 9.78 1.89 1.85
CA ALA A 85 8.81 0.80 1.71
C ALA A 85 9.09 -0.35 2.71
N ALA A 86 10.35 -0.77 2.80
CA ALA A 86 10.78 -1.86 3.66
C ALA A 86 10.66 -1.51 5.13
N ALA A 87 11.09 -0.30 5.54
CA ALA A 87 10.92 0.17 6.90
C ALA A 87 9.42 0.21 7.29
N GLY A 88 8.54 0.62 6.37
CA GLY A 88 7.09 0.56 6.58
C GLY A 88 6.57 -0.88 6.75
N VAL A 89 7.07 -1.84 5.97
CA VAL A 89 6.75 -3.26 6.14
C VAL A 89 7.20 -3.78 7.51
N GLN A 90 8.37 -3.37 7.99
CA GLN A 90 8.85 -3.78 9.32
C GLN A 90 7.98 -3.22 10.44
N LEU A 91 7.62 -1.94 10.39
CA LEU A 91 6.69 -1.34 11.36
C LEU A 91 5.31 -2.02 11.32
N TRP A 92 4.81 -2.34 10.13
CA TRP A 92 3.57 -3.09 9.97
C TRP A 92 3.64 -4.48 10.60
N ALA A 93 4.70 -5.24 10.31
CA ALA A 93 4.89 -6.57 10.88
C ALA A 93 5.02 -6.52 12.42
N MET A 94 5.81 -5.58 12.94
CA MET A 94 5.94 -5.36 14.38
C MET A 94 4.61 -4.96 15.03
N SER A 95 3.79 -4.16 14.34
CA SER A 95 2.46 -3.78 14.80
C SER A 95 1.55 -5.00 14.96
N LEU A 96 1.50 -5.89 13.96
CA LEU A 96 0.61 -7.05 14.00
C LEU A 96 0.93 -8.02 15.15
N ALA A 97 2.15 -7.95 15.69
CA ALA A 97 2.56 -8.73 16.86
C ALA A 97 2.10 -8.12 18.20
N HIS A 98 1.74 -6.84 18.25
CA HIS A 98 1.51 -6.10 19.51
C HIS A 98 0.16 -5.42 19.63
N VAL A 99 -0.53 -5.13 18.51
CA VAL A 99 -1.86 -4.52 18.53
C VAL A 99 -2.86 -5.38 17.76
N PRO A 100 -4.14 -5.33 18.16
CA PRO A 100 -5.19 -6.00 17.41
C PRO A 100 -5.20 -5.57 15.94
N ILE A 101 -5.47 -6.52 15.06
CA ILE A 101 -5.40 -6.31 13.63
C ILE A 101 -6.31 -5.19 13.11
N TRP A 102 -7.50 -5.06 13.69
CA TRP A 102 -8.44 -4.01 13.35
C TRP A 102 -7.86 -2.62 13.59
N GLN A 103 -7.09 -2.46 14.68
CA GLN A 103 -6.48 -1.21 15.06
C GLN A 103 -5.34 -0.88 14.09
N ALA A 104 -4.52 -1.88 13.74
CA ALA A 104 -3.48 -1.72 12.74
C ALA A 104 -4.06 -1.31 11.37
N ILE A 105 -5.09 -2.00 10.89
CA ILE A 105 -5.75 -1.71 9.61
C ILE A 105 -6.37 -0.31 9.63
N ALA A 106 -7.03 0.10 10.71
CA ALA A 106 -7.67 1.40 10.80
C ALA A 106 -6.65 2.54 10.86
N LEU A 107 -5.53 2.39 11.58
CA LEU A 107 -4.50 3.42 11.68
C LEU A 107 -3.65 3.55 10.41
N ILE A 108 -3.42 2.48 9.66
CA ILE A 108 -2.67 2.58 8.40
C ILE A 108 -3.43 3.36 7.31
N MET A 109 -4.75 3.53 7.49
CA MET A 109 -5.58 4.39 6.67
C MET A 109 -5.19 5.86 6.71
N LEU A 110 -4.32 6.27 7.63
CA LEU A 110 -3.82 7.63 7.66
C LEU A 110 -2.87 7.93 6.49
N SER A 111 -2.41 6.90 5.77
CA SER A 111 -1.46 7.02 4.65
C SER A 111 -1.87 8.08 3.62
N PRO A 112 -3.13 8.15 3.14
CA PRO A 112 -3.50 9.13 2.11
C PRO A 112 -3.53 10.57 2.61
N PHE A 113 -3.73 10.81 3.91
CA PHE A 113 -3.56 12.14 4.50
C PHE A 113 -2.08 12.53 4.54
N PHE A 114 -1.18 11.59 4.85
CA PHE A 114 0.26 11.80 4.71
C PHE A 114 0.67 12.03 3.26
N VAL A 115 0.07 11.34 2.28
CA VAL A 115 0.32 11.59 0.86
C VAL A 115 -0.14 12.99 0.48
N THR A 116 -1.33 13.41 0.90
CA THR A 116 -1.85 14.76 0.65
C THR A 116 -0.91 15.85 1.21
N LEU A 117 -0.46 15.69 2.46
CA LEU A 117 0.50 16.59 3.10
C LEU A 117 1.85 16.59 2.36
N GLY A 118 2.38 15.41 2.04
CA GLY A 118 3.65 15.28 1.36
C GLY A 118 3.60 15.74 -0.10
N ALA A 119 2.48 15.62 -0.79
CA ALA A 119 2.30 16.13 -2.16
C ALA A 119 2.43 17.66 -2.17
N HIS A 120 1.85 18.34 -1.18
CA HIS A 120 2.02 19.78 -1.03
C HIS A 120 3.49 20.18 -0.83
N LEU A 121 4.22 19.47 0.04
CA LEU A 121 5.62 19.78 0.37
C LEU A 121 6.63 19.39 -0.73
N PHE A 122 6.49 18.18 -1.29
CA PHE A 122 7.49 17.58 -2.18
C PHE A 122 7.17 17.74 -3.67
N LEU A 123 5.88 17.78 -4.04
CA LEU A 123 5.44 17.94 -5.43
C LEU A 123 5.02 19.38 -5.76
N LYS A 124 4.98 20.27 -4.75
CA LYS A 124 4.52 21.66 -4.86
C LYS A 124 3.08 21.78 -5.37
N GLU A 125 2.25 20.78 -5.08
CA GLU A 125 0.82 20.83 -5.40
C GLU A 125 0.14 21.83 -4.45
N VAL A 126 -0.76 22.68 -4.96
CA VAL A 126 -1.49 23.63 -4.11
C VAL A 126 -2.50 22.87 -3.25
N ALA A 127 -2.39 22.99 -1.93
CA ALA A 127 -3.35 22.41 -0.99
C ALA A 127 -4.51 23.40 -0.78
N THR A 128 -5.72 23.01 -1.19
CA THR A 128 -6.92 23.82 -0.95
C THR A 128 -7.37 23.70 0.52
N LEU A 129 -8.21 24.62 0.98
CA LEU A 129 -8.75 24.61 2.35
C LEU A 129 -9.48 23.28 2.66
N GLU A 130 -10.16 22.72 1.67
CA GLU A 130 -10.86 21.45 1.77
C GLU A 130 -9.91 20.28 2.01
N ARG A 131 -8.71 20.30 1.41
CA ARG A 131 -7.68 19.28 1.66
C ARG A 131 -7.19 19.35 3.11
N TRP A 132 -6.96 20.55 3.63
CA TRP A 132 -6.59 20.73 5.03
C TRP A 132 -7.69 20.27 6.00
N ALA A 133 -8.96 20.57 5.69
CA ALA A 133 -10.09 20.13 6.50
C ALA A 133 -10.17 18.59 6.54
N ALA A 134 -10.07 17.93 5.38
CA ALA A 134 -10.11 16.47 5.31
C ALA A 134 -8.94 15.80 6.03
N VAL A 135 -7.72 16.33 5.87
CA VAL A 135 -6.54 15.87 6.60
C VAL A 135 -6.75 15.97 8.11
N THR A 136 -7.29 17.10 8.58
CA THR A 136 -7.56 17.33 10.00
C THR A 136 -8.58 16.34 10.55
N VAL A 137 -9.69 16.14 9.83
CA VAL A 137 -10.74 15.18 10.23
C VAL A 137 -10.21 13.75 10.22
N GLY A 138 -9.41 13.39 9.21
CA GLY A 138 -8.76 12.08 9.11
C GLY A 138 -7.84 11.78 10.29
N PHE A 139 -6.97 12.73 10.65
CA PHE A 139 -6.11 12.60 11.83
C PHE A 139 -6.89 12.59 13.14
N ALA A 140 -7.99 13.35 13.26
CA ALA A 140 -8.87 13.28 14.42
C ALA A 140 -9.50 11.87 14.57
N GLY A 141 -9.93 11.26 13.47
CA GLY A 141 -10.38 9.86 13.46
C GLY A 141 -9.29 8.89 13.89
N GLY A 142 -8.05 9.09 13.41
CA GLY A 142 -6.88 8.33 13.84
C GLY A 142 -6.60 8.46 15.33
N MET A 143 -6.71 9.66 15.89
CA MET A 143 -6.54 9.91 17.34
C MET A 143 -7.59 9.18 18.18
N ILE A 144 -8.84 9.07 17.70
CA ILE A 144 -9.89 8.31 18.37
C ILE A 144 -9.56 6.81 18.42
N ILE A 145 -9.00 6.26 17.34
CA ILE A 145 -8.58 4.85 17.28
C ILE A 145 -7.33 4.60 18.12
N LEU A 146 -6.40 5.55 18.12
CA LEU A 146 -5.16 5.47 18.89
C LEU A 146 -5.44 5.63 20.39
N ALA A 147 -6.45 6.44 20.74
CA ALA A 147 -6.90 6.75 22.10
C ALA A 147 -5.74 6.97 23.09
N PRO A 148 -4.82 7.92 22.82
CA PRO A 148 -3.63 8.14 23.66
C PRO A 148 -3.96 8.59 25.08
N TRP A 149 -5.18 9.08 25.30
CA TRP A 149 -5.72 9.47 26.60
C TRP A 149 -6.29 8.29 27.41
N SER A 150 -6.34 7.08 26.84
CA SER A 150 -6.88 5.91 27.53
C SER A 150 -5.78 5.13 28.26
N ASP A 151 -6.12 4.52 29.39
CA ASP A 151 -5.20 3.65 30.14
C ASP A 151 -4.79 2.41 29.35
N GLY A 152 -5.54 2.06 28.30
CA GLY A 152 -5.23 0.99 27.35
C GLY A 152 -4.31 1.41 26.20
N PHE A 153 -3.80 2.64 26.20
CA PHE A 153 -2.89 3.12 25.15
C PHE A 153 -1.59 2.31 25.15
N SER A 154 -1.23 1.85 23.96
CA SER A 154 0.01 1.15 23.69
C SER A 154 0.81 1.92 22.67
N ALA A 155 2.08 2.21 22.97
CA ALA A 155 2.99 2.87 22.03
C ALA A 155 3.16 2.07 20.72
N TYR A 156 2.92 0.75 20.75
CA TYR A 156 2.92 -0.10 19.57
C TYR A 156 1.83 0.29 18.54
N ALA A 157 0.75 0.97 18.97
CA ALA A 157 -0.26 1.52 18.07
C ALA A 157 0.27 2.66 17.18
N LEU A 158 1.46 3.21 17.47
CA LEU A 158 2.11 4.18 16.59
C LEU A 158 2.81 3.52 15.40
N TYR A 159 3.09 2.22 15.45
CA TYR A 159 3.78 1.52 14.35
C TYR A 159 3.00 1.53 13.03
N PRO A 160 1.67 1.27 12.98
CA PRO A 160 0.86 1.47 11.78
C PRO A 160 0.89 2.90 11.25
N VAL A 161 0.94 3.89 12.13
CA VAL A 161 0.99 5.31 11.75
C VAL A 161 2.33 5.63 11.10
N GLY A 162 3.43 5.12 11.67
CA GLY A 162 4.76 5.21 11.06
C GLY A 162 4.83 4.47 9.72
N ALA A 163 4.22 3.28 9.62
CA ALA A 163 4.11 2.53 8.36
C ALA A 163 3.34 3.33 7.30
N ALA A 164 2.21 3.94 7.68
CA ALA A 164 1.43 4.82 6.82
C ALA A 164 2.24 5.99 6.28
N LEU A 165 3.01 6.67 7.14
CA LEU A 165 3.89 7.77 6.73
C LEU A 165 4.98 7.29 5.75
N LEU A 166 5.67 6.19 6.06
CA LEU A 166 6.74 5.67 5.21
C LEU A 166 6.23 5.18 3.85
N TRP A 167 5.06 4.55 3.82
CA TRP A 167 4.42 4.16 2.56
C TRP A 167 3.87 5.35 1.78
N ALA A 168 3.39 6.40 2.45
CA ALA A 168 3.05 7.65 1.79
C ALA A 168 4.27 8.28 1.10
N ILE A 169 5.42 8.32 1.78
CA ILE A 169 6.69 8.76 1.18
C ILE A 169 7.05 7.88 -0.02
N SER A 170 6.98 6.55 0.11
CA SER A 170 7.27 5.63 -0.99
C SER A 170 6.34 5.84 -2.21
N SER A 171 5.05 6.11 -1.98
CA SER A 171 4.09 6.45 -3.03
C SER A 171 4.41 7.77 -3.73
N LEU A 172 4.77 8.81 -2.98
CA LEU A 172 5.20 10.10 -3.53
C LEU A 172 6.48 9.97 -4.36
N LEU A 173 7.46 9.20 -3.88
CA LEU A 173 8.67 8.86 -4.63
C LEU A 173 8.33 8.12 -5.92
N THR A 174 7.42 7.14 -5.85
CA THR A 174 6.92 6.41 -7.02
C THR A 174 6.35 7.37 -8.06
N LYS A 175 5.44 8.26 -7.65
CA LYS A 175 4.84 9.27 -8.55
C LYS A 175 5.88 10.22 -9.15
N ARG A 176 6.88 10.65 -8.38
CA ARG A 176 7.96 11.49 -8.91
C ARG A 176 8.76 10.75 -9.98
N MET A 177 9.09 9.48 -9.72
CA MET A 177 9.89 8.67 -10.63
C MET A 177 9.14 8.26 -11.91
N THR A 178 7.80 8.18 -11.89
CA THR A 178 7.03 7.89 -13.13
C THR A 178 7.21 8.94 -14.24
N ARG A 179 7.79 10.11 -13.93
CA ARG A 179 8.11 11.14 -14.94
C ARG A 179 9.27 10.73 -15.86
N THR A 180 10.14 9.83 -15.40
CA THR A 180 11.37 9.41 -16.11
C THR A 180 11.46 7.90 -16.26
N GLU A 181 10.84 7.15 -15.35
CA GLU A 181 10.90 5.70 -15.28
C GLU A 181 9.59 5.06 -15.73
N ASN A 182 9.70 3.92 -16.41
CA ASN A 182 8.54 3.12 -16.78
C ASN A 182 8.02 2.32 -15.59
N ALA A 183 6.70 2.07 -15.53
CA ALA A 183 6.07 1.28 -14.47
C ALA A 183 6.73 -0.10 -14.26
N ARG A 184 7.18 -0.76 -15.34
CA ARG A 184 7.91 -2.04 -15.25
C ARG A 184 9.23 -1.91 -14.50
N THR A 185 10.02 -0.88 -14.81
CA THR A 185 11.29 -0.57 -14.14
C THR A 185 11.05 -0.32 -12.65
N LEU A 186 10.03 0.49 -12.33
CA LEU A 186 9.62 0.77 -10.95
C LEU A 186 9.25 -0.50 -10.19
N THR A 187 8.49 -1.42 -10.79
CA THR A 187 8.10 -2.68 -10.14
C THR A 187 9.30 -3.62 -9.97
N VAL A 188 10.09 -3.83 -11.02
CA VAL A 188 11.26 -4.73 -10.99
C VAL A 188 12.25 -4.28 -9.93
N TYR A 189 12.65 -3.00 -9.92
CA TYR A 189 13.61 -2.51 -8.93
C TYR A 189 13.09 -2.59 -7.50
N LEU A 190 11.79 -2.35 -7.29
CA LEU A 190 11.19 -2.47 -5.96
C LEU A 190 11.29 -3.91 -5.45
N LEU A 191 10.92 -4.89 -6.28
CA LEU A 191 10.95 -6.29 -5.90
C LEU A 191 12.39 -6.81 -5.78
N LEU A 192 13.25 -6.48 -6.74
CA LEU A 192 14.66 -6.86 -6.74
C LEU A 192 15.40 -6.42 -5.47
N LEU A 193 15.12 -5.21 -4.98
CA LEU A 193 15.79 -4.67 -3.79
C LEU A 193 15.09 -5.10 -2.48
N LEU A 194 13.76 -5.30 -2.48
CA LEU A 194 13.03 -5.78 -1.30
C LEU A 194 13.32 -7.25 -0.97
N THR A 195 13.47 -8.10 -1.97
CA THR A 195 13.70 -9.54 -1.77
C THR A 195 14.94 -9.84 -0.91
N PRO A 196 16.16 -9.34 -1.21
CA PRO A 196 17.34 -9.61 -0.39
C PRO A 196 17.23 -8.99 1.00
N LEU A 197 16.61 -7.82 1.13
CA LEU A 197 16.40 -7.17 2.42
C LEU A 197 15.50 -8.00 3.34
N ASN A 198 14.37 -8.48 2.81
CA ASN A 198 13.50 -9.38 3.57
C ASN A 198 14.14 -10.75 3.78
N GLY A 199 14.99 -11.22 2.86
CA GLY A 199 15.76 -12.45 3.03
C GLY A 199 16.76 -12.38 4.18
N LEU A 200 17.44 -11.24 4.36
CA LEU A 200 18.33 -11.00 5.49
C LEU A 200 17.58 -11.04 6.84
N ILE A 201 16.35 -10.51 6.87
CA ILE A 201 15.50 -10.50 8.06
C ILE A 201 14.98 -11.92 8.34
N ALA A 202 14.48 -12.61 7.31
CA ALA A 202 13.96 -13.97 7.42
C ALA A 202 15.03 -15.02 7.70
N PHE A 203 16.32 -14.73 7.43
CA PHE A 203 17.42 -15.65 7.69
C PHE A 203 17.46 -16.14 9.14
N ARG A 204 17.09 -15.27 10.11
CA ARG A 204 17.02 -15.61 11.53
C ARG A 204 15.94 -16.64 11.85
N ASP A 205 14.84 -16.59 11.11
CA ASP A 205 13.67 -17.44 11.32
C ASP A 205 13.68 -18.69 10.43
N GLY A 206 14.71 -18.85 9.59
CA GLY A 206 14.85 -19.94 8.64
C GLY A 206 14.07 -19.72 7.34
N LEU A 207 14.66 -20.20 6.23
CA LEU A 207 14.14 -20.02 4.87
C LEU A 207 13.50 -21.29 4.30
N ALA A 208 13.11 -22.26 5.16
CA ALA A 208 12.43 -23.45 4.70
C ALA A 208 11.16 -23.08 3.93
N LEU A 209 10.96 -23.69 2.76
CA LEU A 209 9.72 -23.53 2.01
C LEU A 209 8.70 -24.50 2.60
N ASP A 210 7.65 -23.97 3.21
CA ASP A 210 6.57 -24.79 3.74
C ASP A 210 5.81 -25.45 2.57
N THR A 211 5.84 -26.78 2.51
CA THR A 211 5.16 -27.57 1.47
C THR A 211 3.67 -27.75 1.80
N GLY A 212 2.82 -27.86 0.77
CA GLY A 212 1.37 -28.08 0.94
C GLY A 212 0.55 -26.79 0.81
N SER A 213 -0.47 -26.62 1.65
CA SER A 213 -1.37 -25.45 1.61
C SER A 213 -0.64 -24.12 1.88
N ALA A 214 0.39 -24.13 2.73
CA ALA A 214 1.26 -22.99 2.98
C ALA A 214 2.01 -22.51 1.72
N GLY A 215 2.55 -23.45 0.93
CA GLY A 215 3.22 -23.14 -0.33
C GLY A 215 2.29 -22.52 -1.37
N LEU A 216 1.03 -22.97 -1.44
CA LEU A 216 0.01 -22.37 -2.31
C LEU A 216 -0.35 -20.95 -1.89
N ILE A 217 -0.49 -20.70 -0.58
CA ILE A 217 -0.73 -19.35 -0.03
C ILE A 217 0.42 -18.41 -0.40
N LEU A 218 1.67 -18.84 -0.21
CA LEU A 218 2.87 -18.07 -0.55
C LEU A 218 2.95 -17.78 -2.05
N PHE A 219 2.68 -18.79 -2.89
CA PHE A 219 2.67 -18.62 -4.34
C PHE A 219 1.60 -17.62 -4.79
N ALA A 220 0.36 -17.77 -4.30
CA ALA A 220 -0.72 -16.85 -4.58
C ALA A 220 -0.39 -15.43 -4.11
N ALA A 221 0.10 -15.27 -2.87
CA ALA A 221 0.49 -13.97 -2.32
C ALA A 221 1.58 -13.30 -3.17
N GLY A 222 2.59 -14.05 -3.62
CA GLY A 222 3.66 -13.53 -4.48
C GLY A 222 3.15 -13.08 -5.86
N VAL A 223 2.35 -13.90 -6.54
CA VAL A 223 1.75 -13.55 -7.83
C VAL A 223 0.87 -12.31 -7.72
N LEU A 224 -0.02 -12.27 -6.73
CA LEU A 224 -0.89 -11.13 -6.48
C LEU A 224 -0.09 -9.87 -6.13
N THR A 225 1.01 -10.00 -5.38
CA THR A 225 1.90 -8.87 -5.04
C THR A 225 2.57 -8.29 -6.29
N ALA A 226 3.06 -9.13 -7.20
CA ALA A 226 3.65 -8.66 -8.46
C ALA A 226 2.65 -7.88 -9.30
N LEU A 227 1.42 -8.41 -9.42
CA LEU A 227 0.33 -7.77 -10.16
C LEU A 227 -0.10 -6.45 -9.49
N ALA A 228 -0.23 -6.42 -8.17
CA ALA A 228 -0.62 -5.23 -7.41
C ALA A 228 0.41 -4.12 -7.55
N GLN A 229 1.70 -4.44 -7.38
CA GLN A 229 2.80 -3.47 -7.52
C GLN A 229 2.91 -2.93 -8.95
N TYR A 230 2.67 -3.76 -9.97
CA TYR A 230 2.63 -3.29 -11.35
C TYR A 230 1.42 -2.39 -11.62
N ALA A 231 0.23 -2.77 -11.17
CA ALA A 231 -0.98 -1.98 -11.32
C ALA A 231 -0.85 -0.61 -10.62
N LEU A 232 -0.29 -0.58 -9.41
CA LEU A 232 -0.02 0.63 -8.65
C LEU A 232 0.95 1.56 -9.38
N ALA A 233 2.11 1.04 -9.79
CA ALA A 233 3.11 1.83 -10.53
C ALA A 233 2.54 2.34 -11.87
N ARG A 234 1.71 1.54 -12.54
CA ARG A 234 1.06 1.95 -13.79
C ARG A 234 0.00 3.03 -13.54
N SER A 235 -0.78 2.94 -12.48
CA SER A 235 -1.76 3.95 -12.11
C SER A 235 -1.11 5.33 -11.89
N TYR A 236 -0.05 5.39 -11.08
CA TYR A 236 0.69 6.64 -10.87
C TYR A 236 1.34 7.23 -12.13
N SER A 237 1.63 6.39 -13.14
CA SER A 237 2.11 6.87 -14.44
C SER A 237 1.02 7.49 -15.33
N ILE A 238 -0.25 7.26 -15.01
CA ILE A 238 -1.40 7.71 -15.81
C ILE A 238 -2.03 8.97 -15.20
N ALA A 239 -2.18 9.03 -13.88
CA ALA A 239 -2.86 10.13 -13.19
C ALA A 239 -2.09 10.58 -11.94
N ASP A 240 -2.46 11.75 -11.42
CA ASP A 240 -1.77 12.37 -10.27
C ASP A 240 -2.03 11.65 -8.95
N ALA A 241 -1.04 11.72 -8.06
CA ALA A 241 -1.10 10.95 -6.82
C ALA A 241 -2.27 11.40 -5.94
N ALA A 242 -2.55 12.70 -5.90
CA ALA A 242 -3.70 13.28 -5.21
C ALA A 242 -5.02 12.73 -5.79
N TYR A 243 -5.23 12.85 -7.10
CA TYR A 243 -6.41 12.32 -7.79
C TYR A 243 -6.63 10.82 -7.57
N LEU A 244 -5.56 10.04 -7.43
CA LEU A 244 -5.64 8.60 -7.21
C LEU A 244 -5.87 8.20 -5.74
N GLN A 245 -5.51 9.05 -4.77
CA GLN A 245 -5.68 8.75 -3.33
C GLN A 245 -7.11 8.33 -2.97
N PRO A 246 -8.16 9.04 -3.43
CA PRO A 246 -9.54 8.67 -3.15
C PRO A 246 -9.90 7.22 -3.51
N PHE A 247 -9.37 6.74 -4.63
CA PHE A 247 -9.66 5.40 -5.14
C PHE A 247 -8.84 4.31 -4.44
N ASP A 248 -7.63 4.64 -3.96
CA ASP A 248 -6.83 3.73 -3.13
C ASP A 248 -7.57 3.37 -1.82
N HIS A 249 -8.46 4.23 -1.33
CA HIS A 249 -9.28 3.95 -0.15
C HIS A 249 -10.27 2.78 -0.31
N VAL A 250 -10.62 2.36 -1.52
CA VAL A 250 -11.45 1.17 -1.76
C VAL A 250 -10.80 -0.10 -1.17
N LYS A 251 -9.46 -0.10 -1.03
CA LYS A 251 -8.71 -1.10 -0.28
C LYS A 251 -9.23 -1.32 1.15
N LEU A 252 -9.75 -0.30 1.84
CA LEU A 252 -10.21 -0.41 3.23
C LEU A 252 -11.39 -1.35 3.37
N PRO A 253 -12.58 -1.08 2.80
CA PRO A 253 -13.73 -1.95 2.97
C PRO A 253 -13.43 -3.37 2.50
N LEU A 254 -12.55 -3.54 1.51
CA LEU A 254 -12.05 -4.85 1.09
C LEU A 254 -11.21 -5.54 2.17
N ASN A 255 -10.24 -4.86 2.79
CA ASN A 255 -9.44 -5.45 3.88
C ASN A 255 -10.31 -5.77 5.11
N VAL A 256 -11.26 -4.91 5.47
CA VAL A 256 -12.18 -5.16 6.59
C VAL A 256 -13.12 -6.32 6.28
N GLY A 257 -13.73 -6.33 5.09
CA GLY A 257 -14.64 -7.40 4.67
C GLY A 257 -13.95 -8.75 4.57
N LEU A 258 -12.75 -8.80 3.97
CA LEU A 258 -11.95 -10.03 3.90
C LEU A 258 -11.44 -10.46 5.27
N GLY A 259 -11.04 -9.51 6.12
CA GLY A 259 -10.61 -9.80 7.50
C GLY A 259 -11.75 -10.36 8.35
N LEU A 260 -12.96 -9.80 8.25
CA LEU A 260 -14.15 -10.33 8.91
C LEU A 260 -14.50 -11.73 8.39
N ALA A 261 -14.47 -11.93 7.07
CA ALA A 261 -14.79 -13.22 6.47
C ALA A 261 -13.77 -14.32 6.80
N ALA A 262 -12.47 -13.97 6.87
CA ALA A 262 -11.40 -14.94 7.12
C ALA A 262 -11.16 -15.22 8.62
N PHE A 263 -11.37 -14.23 9.49
CA PHE A 263 -10.99 -14.33 10.91
C PHE A 263 -12.15 -14.14 11.89
N GLY A 264 -13.35 -13.79 11.43
CA GLY A 264 -14.53 -13.59 12.28
C GLY A 264 -14.41 -12.43 13.28
N PHE A 265 -13.40 -11.57 13.14
CA PHE A 265 -13.11 -10.51 14.10
C PHE A 265 -14.08 -9.33 13.94
N VAL A 266 -14.84 -9.01 15.00
CA VAL A 266 -15.73 -7.84 15.04
C VAL A 266 -15.04 -6.70 15.78
N PRO A 267 -14.84 -5.53 15.15
CA PRO A 267 -14.28 -4.37 15.82
C PRO A 267 -15.08 -3.83 17.00
N PRO A 268 -14.41 -3.30 18.04
CA PRO A 268 -15.08 -2.60 19.13
C PRO A 268 -15.73 -1.29 18.67
N GLY A 269 -16.72 -0.82 19.44
CA GLY A 269 -17.53 0.37 19.13
C GLY A 269 -16.74 1.63 18.74
N SER A 270 -15.60 1.87 19.39
CA SER A 270 -14.73 3.03 19.13
C SER A 270 -14.07 3.01 17.75
N MET A 271 -13.83 1.83 17.17
CA MET A 271 -13.29 1.71 15.81
C MET A 271 -14.24 2.34 14.80
N TRP A 272 -15.54 2.15 14.97
CA TRP A 272 -16.54 2.60 13.99
C TRP A 272 -16.55 4.11 13.84
N VAL A 273 -16.47 4.85 14.95
CA VAL A 273 -16.45 6.33 14.92
C VAL A 273 -15.17 6.83 14.25
N GLY A 274 -14.00 6.35 14.67
CA GLY A 274 -12.74 6.78 14.08
C GLY A 274 -12.61 6.38 12.61
N SER A 275 -13.04 5.17 12.25
CA SER A 275 -13.04 4.69 10.86
C SER A 275 -14.03 5.46 9.99
N LEU A 276 -15.20 5.82 10.51
CA LEU A 276 -16.18 6.64 9.81
C LEU A 276 -15.62 8.04 9.50
N LEU A 277 -14.90 8.65 10.45
CA LEU A 277 -14.25 9.95 10.22
C LEU A 277 -13.14 9.85 9.18
N ILE A 278 -12.29 8.82 9.26
CA ILE A 278 -11.24 8.57 8.28
C ILE A 278 -11.84 8.35 6.88
N VAL A 279 -12.79 7.41 6.74
CA VAL A 279 -13.43 7.10 5.45
C VAL A 279 -14.23 8.28 4.94
N GLY A 280 -14.94 8.99 5.81
CA GLY A 280 -15.73 10.16 5.46
C GLY A 280 -14.86 11.31 4.95
N ALA A 281 -13.75 11.60 5.61
CA ALA A 281 -12.77 12.60 5.16
C ALA A 281 -12.16 12.21 3.81
N SER A 282 -11.83 10.93 3.62
CA SER A 282 -11.35 10.39 2.36
C SER A 282 -12.37 10.49 1.23
N PHE A 283 -13.64 10.23 1.51
CA PHE A 283 -14.71 10.34 0.52
C PHE A 283 -15.05 11.80 0.20
N PHE A 284 -14.98 12.69 1.19
CA PHE A 284 -15.11 14.13 0.98
C PHE A 284 -14.01 14.67 0.05
N LEU A 285 -12.76 14.22 0.23
CA LEU A 285 -11.68 14.51 -0.73
C LEU A 285 -12.03 14.01 -2.13
N LEU A 286 -12.53 12.78 -2.26
CA LEU A 286 -12.95 12.18 -3.53
C LEU A 286 -13.95 13.07 -4.29
N GLN A 287 -15.03 13.45 -3.63
CA GLN A 287 -16.11 14.22 -4.26
C GLN A 287 -15.64 15.61 -4.69
N ARG A 288 -14.74 16.22 -3.92
CA ARG A 288 -14.28 17.58 -4.20
C ARG A 288 -13.29 17.61 -5.34
N GLU A 289 -12.36 16.66 -5.41
CA GLU A 289 -11.42 16.56 -6.54
C GLU A 289 -12.15 16.26 -7.85
N ALA A 290 -13.12 15.34 -7.84
CA ALA A 290 -13.94 15.07 -9.01
C ALA A 290 -14.68 16.32 -9.54
N LYS A 291 -15.12 17.21 -8.65
CA LYS A 291 -15.73 18.50 -9.04
C LYS A 291 -14.71 19.51 -9.57
N LEU A 292 -13.51 19.59 -8.98
CA LEU A 292 -12.49 20.54 -9.41
C LEU A 292 -11.89 20.19 -10.78
N ASP A 293 -11.75 18.90 -11.08
CA ASP A 293 -11.26 18.46 -12.38
C ASP A 293 -12.32 18.61 -13.48
N ALA A 294 -13.61 18.44 -13.15
CA ALA A 294 -14.71 18.75 -14.07
C ALA A 294 -14.73 20.24 -14.45
N ILE A 295 -14.47 21.14 -13.50
CA ILE A 295 -14.43 22.60 -13.74
C ILE A 295 -13.23 23.02 -14.62
N LYS A 296 -12.12 22.27 -14.60
CA LYS A 296 -10.95 22.56 -15.45
C LYS A 296 -11.08 22.00 -16.88
N ALA A 297 -12.02 21.09 -17.09
CA ALA A 297 -12.26 20.47 -18.39
C ALA A 297 -13.27 21.26 -19.25
N ASP A 298 -14.04 22.16 -18.62
CA ASP A 298 -14.90 23.18 -19.26
C ASP A 298 -14.13 24.50 -19.48
#